data_AF-A0ABD2L7U6-F1
#
_entry.id   AF-A0ABD2L7U6-F1
#
_cell.length_a   1.000
_cell.length_b   1.000
_cell.length_c   1.000
_cell.angle_alpha   90.00
_cell.angle_beta   90.00
_cell.angle_gamma   90.00
#
_symmetry.space_group_name_H-M   'P 1'
#
loop_
_entity.id
_entity.type
_entity.pdbx_description
1 polymer ?
#
loop_
_entity_poly.entity_id
_entity_poly.type
_entity_poly.pdbx_seq_one_letter_code
_entity_poly.pdbx_strand_id
1 'polypeptide(L)'
;MDQELNKIIEQKLGTHLLKMNEIAEKIENEQRPLDKEFIQQLIEEIRPLNVEAIRDHTNLLVKLNFLENDKGFKKEAKNMENLNALENQLIANKSCLINEDEIVQTYHKERAELERKLKRNEGNETIDEYDQKFIDTLQLNLEEGIDFGISLLSLADKMMDHLIVREEKKAKKNEQMSYYN
;
A
#
# COMPACT_ATOMS: atom_id res chain seq x y z
N MET A 1 -8.75 -15.44 15.69
CA MET A 1 -8.13 -14.42 14.83
C MET A 1 -8.40 -14.81 13.39
N ASP A 2 -8.80 -13.87 12.53
CA ASP A 2 -9.04 -14.19 11.13
C ASP A 2 -7.68 -14.48 10.46
N GLN A 3 -7.39 -15.75 10.18
CA GLN A 3 -6.12 -16.21 9.60
C GLN A 3 -5.79 -15.45 8.30
N GLU A 4 -6.81 -14.91 7.64
CA GLU A 4 -6.68 -14.12 6.43
C GLU A 4 -6.15 -12.70 6.68
N LEU A 5 -6.52 -12.07 7.81
CA LEU A 5 -6.02 -10.74 8.20
C LEU A 5 -4.51 -10.78 8.49
N ASN A 6 -4.08 -11.74 9.30
CA ASN A 6 -2.66 -11.94 9.60
C ASN A 6 -1.88 -12.29 8.34
N LYS A 7 -2.45 -13.14 7.45
CA LYS A 7 -1.79 -13.46 6.19
C LYS A 7 -1.57 -12.22 5.31
N ILE A 8 -2.55 -11.33 5.20
CA ILE A 8 -2.40 -10.11 4.38
C ILE A 8 -1.36 -9.17 5.02
N ILE A 9 -1.42 -8.96 6.33
CA ILE A 9 -0.55 -8.01 7.03
C ILE A 9 0.89 -8.54 7.15
N GLU A 10 1.07 -9.75 7.67
CA GLU A 10 2.40 -10.30 7.99
C GLU A 10 3.15 -10.79 6.74
N GLN A 11 2.44 -11.36 5.75
CA GLN A 11 3.11 -12.00 4.60
C GLN A 11 3.09 -11.15 3.35
N LYS A 12 1.97 -10.46 3.07
CA LYS A 12 1.81 -9.75 1.80
C LYS A 12 2.27 -8.30 1.85
N LEU A 13 1.87 -7.57 2.89
CA LEU A 13 2.22 -6.15 3.01
C LEU A 13 3.74 -5.95 3.12
N GLY A 14 4.43 -6.76 3.93
CA GLY A 14 5.89 -6.74 4.01
C GLY A 14 6.57 -7.04 2.67
N THR A 15 6.09 -8.05 1.94
CA THR A 15 6.61 -8.38 0.61
C THR A 15 6.38 -7.24 -0.40
N HIS A 16 5.21 -6.59 -0.34
CA HIS A 16 4.90 -5.44 -1.19
C HIS A 16 5.84 -4.27 -0.92
N LEU A 17 6.06 -3.93 0.36
CA LEU A 17 7.00 -2.87 0.77
C LEU A 17 8.42 -3.12 0.29
N LEU A 18 8.92 -4.36 0.42
CA LEU A 18 10.25 -4.73 -0.06
C LEU A 18 10.38 -4.48 -1.56
N LYS A 19 9.37 -4.88 -2.35
CA LYS A 19 9.40 -4.65 -3.80
C LYS A 19 9.31 -3.17 -4.17
N MET A 20 8.51 -2.38 -3.46
CA MET A 20 8.49 -0.92 -3.67
C MET A 20 9.86 -0.31 -3.42
N ASN A 21 10.54 -0.73 -2.34
CA ASN A 21 11.89 -0.27 -2.03
C ASN A 21 12.91 -0.71 -3.09
N GLU A 22 12.85 -1.96 -3.55
CA GLU A 22 13.70 -2.45 -4.65
C GLU A 22 13.53 -1.62 -5.93
N ILE A 23 12.30 -1.24 -6.27
CA ILE A 23 12.00 -0.39 -7.43
C ILE A 23 12.52 1.04 -7.21
N ALA A 24 12.34 1.61 -6.01
CA ALA A 24 12.84 2.94 -5.68
C ALA A 24 14.39 2.99 -5.77
N GLU A 25 15.08 1.99 -5.21
CA GLU A 25 16.53 1.85 -5.32
C GLU A 25 16.98 1.67 -6.78
N LYS A 26 16.22 0.91 -7.58
CA LYS A 26 16.49 0.76 -9.03
C LYS A 26 16.42 2.11 -9.75
N ILE A 27 15.45 2.96 -9.43
CA ILE A 27 15.31 4.31 -10.01
C ILE A 27 16.47 5.23 -9.57
N GLU A 28 16.87 5.17 -8.30
CA GLU A 28 17.92 6.01 -7.72
C GLU A 28 19.30 5.69 -8.33
N ASN A 29 19.57 4.41 -8.59
CA ASN A 29 20.87 3.95 -9.09
C ASN A 29 21.03 4.06 -10.62
N GLU A 30 19.97 4.37 -11.35
CA GLU A 30 20.00 4.41 -12.82
C GLU A 30 20.52 5.74 -13.36
N GLN A 31 21.36 5.68 -14.40
CA GLN A 31 21.98 6.86 -14.98
C GLN A 31 20.96 7.71 -15.76
N ARG A 32 20.94 9.02 -15.50
CA ARG A 32 20.08 9.98 -16.22
C ARG A 32 20.71 10.44 -17.55
N PRO A 33 19.91 10.76 -18.58
CA PRO A 33 18.45 10.62 -18.65
C PRO A 33 18.03 9.15 -18.77
N LEU A 34 16.87 8.82 -18.21
CA LEU A 34 16.35 7.46 -18.25
C LEU A 34 15.88 7.09 -19.64
N ASP A 35 16.30 5.92 -20.13
CA ASP A 35 15.82 5.44 -21.41
C ASP A 35 14.38 4.90 -21.33
N LYS A 36 13.72 4.86 -22.49
CA LYS A 36 12.33 4.42 -22.61
C LYS A 36 12.11 2.96 -22.19
N GLU A 37 13.10 2.10 -22.42
CA GLU A 37 13.00 0.66 -22.11
C GLU A 37 13.04 0.44 -20.60
N PHE A 38 13.90 1.17 -19.89
CA PHE A 38 13.93 1.20 -18.43
C PHE A 38 12.59 1.66 -17.85
N ILE A 39 12.03 2.76 -18.37
CA ILE A 39 10.73 3.26 -17.90
C ILE A 39 9.61 2.24 -18.18
N GLN A 40 9.64 1.56 -19.33
CA GLN A 40 8.71 0.47 -19.63
C GLN A 40 8.81 -0.66 -18.61
N GLN A 41 10.03 -1.06 -18.23
CA GLN A 41 10.23 -2.11 -17.22
C GLN A 41 9.66 -1.69 -15.86
N LEU A 42 9.88 -0.45 -15.43
CA LEU A 42 9.30 0.06 -14.17
C LEU A 42 7.77 -0.02 -14.18
N ILE A 43 7.14 0.39 -15.29
CA ILE A 43 5.69 0.32 -15.45
C ILE A 43 5.18 -1.13 -15.36
N GLU A 44 5.90 -2.08 -15.96
CA GLU A 44 5.55 -3.50 -15.91
C GLU A 44 5.73 -4.12 -14.52
N GLU A 45 6.68 -3.62 -13.73
CA GLU A 45 6.91 -4.05 -12.35
C GLU A 45 5.89 -3.44 -11.38
N ILE A 46 5.60 -2.14 -11.49
CA ILE A 46 4.70 -1.40 -10.58
C ILE A 46 3.24 -1.80 -10.76
N ARG A 47 2.76 -1.93 -12.01
CA ARG A 47 1.34 -2.21 -12.29
C ARG A 47 0.78 -3.44 -11.54
N PRO A 48 1.39 -4.63 -11.60
CA PRO A 48 0.88 -5.79 -10.85
C PRO A 48 0.95 -5.59 -9.33
N LEU A 49 1.94 -4.84 -8.84
CA LEU A 49 2.05 -4.51 -7.41
C LEU A 49 0.90 -3.65 -6.94
N ASN A 50 0.56 -2.61 -7.69
CA ASN A 50 -0.55 -1.71 -7.34
C ASN A 50 -1.89 -2.45 -7.38
N VAL A 51 -2.13 -3.26 -8.40
CA VAL A 51 -3.37 -4.06 -8.49
C VAL A 51 -3.50 -5.02 -7.29
N GLU A 52 -2.43 -5.72 -6.93
CA GLU A 52 -2.45 -6.61 -5.76
C GLU A 52 -2.66 -5.83 -4.46
N ALA A 53 -1.95 -4.73 -4.27
CA ALA A 53 -2.05 -3.91 -3.06
C ALA A 53 -3.43 -3.27 -2.91
N ILE A 54 -4.03 -2.73 -3.96
CA ILE A 54 -5.39 -2.16 -3.94
C ILE A 54 -6.42 -3.22 -3.54
N ARG A 55 -6.29 -4.44 -4.08
CA ARG A 55 -7.16 -5.57 -3.71
C ARG A 55 -7.00 -5.92 -2.24
N ASP A 56 -5.77 -6.04 -1.77
CA ASP A 56 -5.49 -6.43 -0.39
C ASP A 56 -5.92 -5.34 0.61
N HIS A 57 -5.73 -4.06 0.29
CA HIS A 57 -6.28 -2.93 1.06
C HIS A 57 -7.81 -2.96 1.13
N THR A 58 -8.47 -3.29 0.02
CA THR A 58 -9.93 -3.44 -0.01
C THR A 58 -10.39 -4.56 0.91
N ASN A 59 -9.69 -5.69 0.88
CA ASN A 59 -9.98 -6.82 1.77
C ASN A 59 -9.78 -6.43 3.24
N LEU A 60 -8.70 -5.71 3.57
CA LEU A 60 -8.46 -5.22 4.93
C LEU A 60 -9.57 -4.30 5.42
N LEU A 61 -9.99 -3.33 4.60
CA LEU A 61 -11.11 -2.42 4.95
C LEU A 61 -12.40 -3.17 5.25
N VAL A 62 -12.73 -4.19 4.44
CA VAL A 62 -13.90 -5.04 4.71
C VAL A 62 -13.78 -5.75 6.06
N LYS A 63 -12.60 -6.25 6.41
CA LYS A 63 -12.36 -6.91 7.70
C LYS A 63 -12.43 -5.93 8.87
N LEU A 64 -11.91 -4.72 8.73
CA LEU A 64 -12.01 -3.69 9.77
C LEU A 64 -13.46 -3.33 10.08
N ASN A 65 -14.31 -3.23 9.06
CA ASN A 65 -15.75 -2.98 9.24
C ASN A 65 -16.44 -4.10 10.06
N PHE A 66 -16.04 -5.36 9.89
CA PHE A 66 -16.54 -6.44 10.75
C PHE A 66 -16.10 -6.28 12.21
N LEU A 67 -14.83 -5.89 12.45
CA LEU A 67 -14.31 -5.63 13.80
C LEU A 67 -14.98 -4.42 14.44
N GLU A 68 -15.24 -3.37 13.66
CA GLU A 68 -15.97 -2.20 14.10
C GLU A 68 -17.32 -2.66 14.66
N ASN A 69 -18.05 -3.51 13.97
CA ASN A 69 -19.38 -3.97 14.37
C ASN A 69 -19.41 -5.02 15.51
N ASP A 70 -18.26 -5.50 16.00
CA ASP A 70 -18.17 -6.40 17.16
C ASP A 70 -18.47 -5.64 18.48
N LYS A 71 -19.59 -5.98 19.12
CA LYS A 71 -20.05 -5.35 20.37
C LYS A 71 -19.07 -5.45 21.54
N GLY A 72 -18.20 -6.46 21.56
CA GLY A 72 -17.16 -6.59 22.56
C GLY A 72 -15.88 -5.82 22.20
N PHE A 73 -15.63 -5.55 20.92
CA PHE A 73 -14.54 -4.70 20.45
C PHE A 73 -14.88 -3.21 20.68
N LYS A 74 -16.12 -2.79 20.36
CA LYS A 74 -16.60 -1.39 20.58
C LYS A 74 -16.53 -0.90 22.03
N LYS A 75 -16.51 -1.81 23.01
CA LYS A 75 -16.51 -1.44 24.45
C LYS A 75 -15.17 -0.89 24.93
N GLU A 76 -14.10 -1.11 24.17
CA GLU A 76 -12.76 -0.66 24.52
C GLU A 76 -12.40 0.56 23.67
N ALA A 77 -12.48 1.76 24.25
CA ALA A 77 -12.29 3.03 23.52
C ALA A 77 -10.94 3.10 22.76
N LYS A 78 -9.87 2.55 23.36
CA LYS A 78 -8.54 2.47 22.72
C LYS A 78 -8.53 1.56 21.48
N ASN A 79 -9.35 0.51 21.46
CA ASN A 79 -9.47 -0.37 20.30
C ASN A 79 -10.19 0.35 19.15
N MET A 80 -11.22 1.15 19.47
CA MET A 80 -11.92 1.97 18.48
C MET A 80 -11.03 3.09 17.92
N GLU A 81 -10.22 3.73 18.74
CA GLU A 81 -9.25 4.73 18.29
C GLU A 81 -8.21 4.13 17.32
N ASN A 82 -7.61 3.00 17.69
CA ASN A 82 -6.65 2.29 16.84
C ASN A 82 -7.29 1.78 15.54
N LEU A 83 -8.53 1.29 15.61
CA LEU A 83 -9.25 0.80 14.42
C LEU A 83 -9.55 1.93 13.45
N ASN A 84 -10.03 3.07 13.94
CA ASN A 84 -10.30 4.25 13.12
C ASN A 84 -9.01 4.80 12.50
N ALA A 85 -7.91 4.82 13.26
CA ALA A 85 -6.61 5.24 12.74
C ALA A 85 -6.13 4.30 11.61
N LEU A 86 -6.28 2.99 11.80
CA LEU A 86 -5.92 1.98 10.80
C LEU A 86 -6.78 2.10 9.54
N GLU A 87 -8.09 2.30 9.70
CA GLU A 87 -9.02 2.50 8.59
C GLU A 87 -8.68 3.76 7.78
N ASN A 88 -8.49 4.90 8.45
CA ASN A 88 -8.11 6.15 7.78
C ASN A 88 -6.79 5.97 7.00
N GLN A 89 -5.81 5.29 7.60
CA GLN A 89 -4.52 5.03 6.98
C GLN A 89 -4.64 4.12 5.74
N LEU A 90 -5.49 3.08 5.81
CA LEU A 90 -5.77 2.19 4.67
C LEU A 90 -6.47 2.93 3.53
N ILE A 91 -7.43 3.81 3.85
CA ILE A 91 -8.14 4.61 2.85
C ILE A 91 -7.18 5.55 2.14
N ALA A 92 -6.33 6.26 2.90
CA ALA A 92 -5.32 7.15 2.36
C ALA A 92 -4.37 6.40 1.42
N ASN A 93 -3.76 5.30 1.91
CA ASN A 93 -2.80 4.53 1.12
C ASN A 93 -3.44 3.94 -0.15
N LYS A 94 -4.65 3.38 -0.03
CA LYS A 94 -5.39 2.87 -1.20
C LYS A 94 -5.63 3.97 -2.24
N SER A 95 -5.91 5.19 -1.80
CA SER A 95 -6.15 6.31 -2.72
C SER A 95 -4.87 6.71 -3.44
N CYS A 96 -3.72 6.71 -2.75
CA CYS A 96 -2.42 6.93 -3.38
C CYS A 96 -2.10 5.86 -4.43
N LEU A 97 -2.31 4.57 -4.10
CA LEU A 97 -2.10 3.46 -5.05
C LEU A 97 -2.99 3.55 -6.30
N ILE A 98 -4.23 4.03 -6.16
CA ILE A 98 -5.13 4.26 -7.30
C ILE A 98 -4.60 5.38 -8.18
N ASN A 99 -4.19 6.51 -7.59
CA ASN A 99 -3.62 7.62 -8.34
C ASN A 99 -2.33 7.21 -9.07
N GLU A 100 -1.47 6.43 -8.43
CA GLU A 100 -0.26 5.91 -9.05
C GLU A 100 -0.58 4.96 -10.22
N ASP A 101 -1.56 4.05 -10.07
CA ASP A 101 -2.01 3.21 -11.19
C ASP A 101 -2.51 4.09 -12.36
N GLU A 102 -3.31 5.13 -12.10
CA GLU A 102 -3.75 6.05 -13.15
C GLU A 102 -2.58 6.70 -13.90
N ILE A 103 -1.57 7.21 -13.18
CA ILE A 103 -0.35 7.80 -13.75
C ILE A 103 0.40 6.79 -14.62
N VAL A 104 0.57 5.56 -14.13
CA VAL A 104 1.25 4.46 -14.84
C VAL A 104 0.48 4.05 -16.10
N GLN A 105 -0.84 4.08 -16.08
CA GLN A 105 -1.67 3.70 -17.22
C GLN A 105 -1.68 4.77 -18.32
N THR A 106 -1.58 6.06 -17.97
CA THR A 106 -1.65 7.14 -18.96
C THR A 106 -0.30 7.49 -19.61
N TYR A 107 0.83 7.18 -18.95
CA TYR A 107 2.18 7.52 -19.42
C TYR A 107 2.41 7.23 -20.91
N HIS A 108 2.20 5.99 -21.37
CA HIS A 108 2.48 5.60 -22.76
C HIS A 108 1.65 6.38 -23.77
N LYS A 109 0.39 6.66 -23.43
CA LYS A 109 -0.51 7.40 -24.29
C LYS A 109 -0.07 8.85 -24.39
N GLU A 110 0.18 9.49 -23.25
CA GLU A 110 0.59 10.89 -23.18
C GLU A 110 1.96 11.12 -23.82
N ARG A 111 2.93 10.25 -23.56
CA ARG A 111 4.24 10.27 -24.20
C ARG A 111 4.16 10.13 -25.71
N ALA A 112 3.36 9.18 -26.21
CA ALA A 112 3.16 8.99 -27.66
C ALA A 112 2.45 10.20 -28.30
N GLU A 113 1.52 10.84 -27.60
CA GLU A 113 0.90 12.09 -28.05
C GLU A 113 1.91 13.25 -28.09
N LEU A 114 2.82 13.31 -27.13
CA LEU A 114 3.90 14.28 -27.09
C LEU A 114 4.89 14.07 -28.25
N GLU A 115 5.33 12.83 -28.49
CA GLU A 115 6.18 12.45 -29.63
C GLU A 115 5.59 12.87 -30.98
N ARG A 116 4.26 12.74 -31.15
CA ARG A 116 3.57 13.15 -32.38
C ARG A 116 3.47 14.66 -32.57
N LYS A 117 3.42 15.43 -31.47
CA LYS A 117 3.31 16.90 -31.50
C LYS A 117 4.66 17.57 -31.76
N LEU A 118 5.75 16.92 -31.38
CA LEU A 118 7.09 17.48 -31.48
C LEU A 118 7.61 17.42 -32.94
N LYS A 119 8.20 18.54 -33.39
CA LYS A 119 8.91 18.60 -34.68
C LYS A 119 10.29 17.94 -34.53
N ARG A 120 10.86 17.44 -35.64
CA ARG A 120 12.14 16.69 -35.69
C ARG A 120 13.33 17.31 -34.96
N ASN A 121 13.32 18.61 -34.65
CA ASN A 121 14.47 19.34 -34.11
C ASN A 121 14.25 19.89 -32.68
N GLU A 122 13.08 19.69 -32.08
CA GLU A 122 12.71 20.17 -30.73
C GLU A 122 12.39 19.00 -29.77
N GLY A 123 12.46 17.76 -30.25
CA GLY A 123 11.77 16.64 -29.62
C GLY A 123 12.46 15.97 -28.44
N ASN A 124 13.79 15.91 -28.41
CA ASN A 124 14.48 15.05 -27.44
C ASN A 124 14.43 15.63 -26.02
N GLU A 125 14.79 16.91 -25.82
CA GLU A 125 14.77 17.53 -24.49
C GLU A 125 13.37 17.56 -23.86
N THR A 126 12.32 17.83 -24.64
CA THR A 126 10.95 17.83 -24.11
C THR A 126 10.46 16.43 -23.73
N ILE A 127 10.90 15.40 -24.44
CA ILE A 127 10.60 14.01 -24.08
C ILE A 127 11.37 13.62 -22.83
N ASP A 128 12.65 13.96 -22.74
CA ASP A 128 13.49 13.68 -21.58
C ASP A 128 12.93 14.37 -20.32
N GLU A 129 12.46 15.61 -20.42
CA GLU A 129 11.78 16.31 -19.32
C GLU A 129 10.46 15.65 -18.90
N TYR A 130 9.68 15.16 -19.86
CA TYR A 130 8.42 14.45 -19.58
C TYR A 130 8.69 13.12 -18.87
N ASP A 131 9.65 12.35 -19.40
CA ASP A 131 10.09 11.06 -18.85
C ASP A 131 10.66 11.26 -17.44
N GLN A 132 11.44 12.33 -17.20
CA GLN A 132 11.94 12.66 -15.87
C GLN A 132 10.82 13.03 -14.88
N LYS A 133 9.85 13.86 -15.28
CA LYS A 133 8.71 14.22 -14.42
C LYS A 133 7.87 13.01 -14.02
N PHE A 134 7.64 12.10 -14.96
CA PHE A 134 6.98 10.84 -14.68
C PHE A 134 7.74 10.05 -13.60
N ILE A 135 9.06 9.95 -13.74
CA ILE A 135 9.90 9.21 -12.80
C ILE A 135 9.98 9.88 -11.43
N ASP A 136 10.10 11.20 -11.37
CA ASP A 136 10.09 11.94 -10.10
C ASP A 136 8.77 11.72 -9.36
N THR A 137 7.66 11.68 -10.10
CA THR A 137 6.33 11.40 -9.54
C THR A 137 6.22 9.96 -9.05
N LEU A 138 6.72 8.99 -9.82
CA LEU A 138 6.76 7.60 -9.39
C LEU A 138 7.60 7.41 -8.13
N GLN A 139 8.78 8.02 -8.09
CA GLN A 139 9.67 7.91 -6.94
C GLN A 139 9.02 8.48 -5.67
N LEU A 140 8.37 9.65 -5.79
CA LEU A 140 7.61 10.23 -4.68
C LEU A 140 6.49 9.28 -4.21
N ASN A 141 5.72 8.70 -5.14
CA ASN A 141 4.65 7.77 -4.78
C ASN A 141 5.16 6.49 -4.11
N LEU A 142 6.31 5.97 -4.56
CA LEU A 142 6.95 4.81 -3.95
C LEU A 142 7.40 5.13 -2.52
N GLU A 143 8.05 6.27 -2.30
CA GLU A 143 8.48 6.74 -0.98
C GLU A 143 7.28 6.92 -0.02
N GLU A 144 6.24 7.64 -0.47
CA GLU A 144 5.01 7.83 0.31
C GLU A 144 4.31 6.50 0.62
N GLY A 145 4.23 5.61 -0.37
CA GLY A 145 3.62 4.29 -0.20
C GLY A 145 4.39 3.39 0.77
N ILE A 146 5.73 3.49 0.78
CA ILE A 146 6.58 2.80 1.77
C ILE A 146 6.30 3.34 3.18
N ASP A 147 6.31 4.65 3.36
CA ASP A 147 6.02 5.29 4.65
C ASP A 147 4.63 4.94 5.18
N PHE A 148 3.63 4.94 4.29
CA PHE A 148 2.27 4.51 4.62
C PHE A 148 2.21 3.04 5.00
N GLY A 149 2.88 2.15 4.27
CA GLY A 149 2.90 0.72 4.58
C GLY A 149 3.61 0.41 5.90
N ILE A 150 4.70 1.11 6.24
CA ILE A 150 5.37 1.00 7.55
C ILE A 150 4.44 1.45 8.67
N SER A 151 3.77 2.59 8.48
CA SER A 151 2.79 3.10 9.44
C SER A 151 1.62 2.13 9.64
N LEU A 152 1.16 1.52 8.55
CA LEU A 152 0.10 0.52 8.54
C LEU A 152 0.50 -0.74 9.31
N LEU A 153 1.73 -1.24 9.12
CA LEU A 153 2.28 -2.37 9.90
C LEU A 153 2.33 -2.04 11.40
N SER A 154 2.83 -0.86 11.76
CA SER A 154 2.90 -0.43 13.17
C SER A 154 1.52 -0.37 13.84
N LEU A 155 0.51 0.12 13.13
CA LEU A 155 -0.86 0.19 13.63
C LEU A 155 -1.50 -1.20 13.70
N ALA A 156 -1.25 -2.05 12.71
CA ALA A 156 -1.71 -3.43 12.69
C ALA A 156 -1.16 -4.24 13.86
N ASP A 157 0.15 -4.16 14.14
CA ASP A 157 0.79 -4.84 15.26
C ASP A 157 0.16 -4.46 16.60
N LYS A 158 -0.03 -3.15 16.83
CA LYS A 158 -0.73 -2.65 18.04
C LYS A 158 -2.14 -3.24 18.16
N MET A 159 -2.87 -3.33 17.05
CA MET A 159 -4.20 -3.91 17.03
C MET A 159 -4.18 -5.42 17.30
N MET A 160 -3.20 -6.15 16.75
CA MET A 160 -3.04 -7.60 16.97
C MET A 160 -2.72 -7.89 18.44
N ASP A 161 -1.82 -7.14 19.07
CA ASP A 161 -1.50 -7.26 20.50
C ASP A 161 -2.77 -7.13 21.36
N HIS A 162 -3.59 -6.13 21.04
CA HIS A 162 -4.87 -5.92 21.73
C HIS A 162 -5.85 -7.09 21.54
N LEU A 163 -5.94 -7.65 20.34
CA LEU A 163 -6.79 -8.80 20.04
C LEU A 163 -6.33 -10.08 20.76
N ILE A 164 -5.02 -10.34 20.80
CA ILE A 164 -4.43 -11.50 21.49
C ILE A 164 -4.74 -11.42 22.99
N VAL A 165 -4.45 -10.29 23.63
CA VAL A 165 -4.71 -10.08 25.07
C VAL A 165 -6.20 -10.27 25.40
N ARG A 166 -7.11 -9.83 24.51
CA ARG A 166 -8.56 -10.02 24.70
C ARG A 166 -8.96 -11.50 24.64
N GLU A 167 -8.44 -12.26 23.68
CA GLU A 167 -8.72 -13.70 23.55
C GLU A 167 -8.17 -14.49 24.74
N GLU A 168 -6.96 -14.18 25.21
CA GLU A 168 -6.40 -14.80 26.42
C GLU A 168 -7.24 -14.54 27.68
N LYS A 169 -7.75 -13.32 27.84
CA LYS A 169 -8.65 -12.97 28.95
C LYS A 169 -9.97 -13.74 28.87
N LYS A 170 -10.54 -13.92 27.67
CA LYS A 170 -11.75 -14.75 27.47
C LYS A 170 -11.47 -16.21 27.80
N ALA A 171 -10.36 -16.77 27.33
CA ALA A 171 -9.96 -18.15 27.58
C ALA A 171 -9.82 -18.44 29.08
N LYS A 172 -9.06 -17.59 29.80
CA LYS A 172 -8.90 -17.70 31.27
C LYS A 172 -10.22 -17.61 32.02
N LYS A 173 -11.15 -16.74 31.58
CA LYS A 173 -12.48 -16.61 32.18
C LYS A 173 -13.34 -17.86 31.94
N ASN A 174 -13.27 -18.46 30.76
CA ASN A 174 -14.00 -19.68 30.42
C ASN A 174 -13.45 -20.89 31.18
N GLU A 175 -12.12 -21.00 31.30
CA GLU A 175 -11.49 -22.02 32.14
C GLU A 175 -11.93 -21.89 33.60
N GLN A 176 -11.91 -20.68 34.17
CA GLN A 176 -12.41 -20.44 35.54
C GLN A 176 -13.88 -20.86 35.70
N MET A 177 -14.75 -20.53 34.74
CA MET A 177 -16.16 -20.94 34.76
C MET A 177 -16.35 -22.46 34.65
N SER A 178 -15.43 -23.17 33.98
CA SER A 178 -15.44 -24.64 33.89
C SER A 178 -15.08 -25.33 35.21
N TYR A 179 -14.42 -24.65 36.15
CA TYR A 179 -14.14 -25.21 37.49
C TYR A 179 -15.33 -25.11 38.45
N TYR A 180 -16.34 -24.30 38.11
CA TYR A 180 -17.52 -24.04 38.95
C TYR A 180 -18.82 -24.65 38.40
N ASN A 181 -18.76 -25.43 37.32
CA ASN A 181 -19.86 -26.24 36.77
C ASN A 181 -19.46 -27.73 36.77
#